data_AF-A0A0N4X5J5-F1
#
_entry.id   AF-A0A0N4X5J5-F1
#
_cell.length_a   1.000
_cell.length_b   1.000
_cell.length_c   1.000
_cell.angle_alpha   90.00
_cell.angle_beta   90.00
_cell.angle_gamma   90.00
#
_symmetry.space_group_name_H-M   'P 1'
#
loop_
_entity.id
_entity.type
_entity.pdbx_description
1 polymer ?
#
loop_
_entity_poly.entity_id
_entity_poly.type
_entity_poly.pdbx_seq_one_letter_code
_entity_poly.pdbx_strand_id
1 'polypeptide(L)'
;MEGALSPLESGKFIMENAKHIKINEDGVLRVARMYINLMIRKRKITDIQIYDAVKDGSMAEVEFSAQAVHPKGKGKSAIDWIFFTDTVNFSFWPDRGSKYDVTYEGTKHTGYFAACAAVNKALDSGLNITSAEWMAKATEADVDKVFKSDGGYSIPLLTERVKAMNESGRVLLEKWDGSFYNCILKANGSAAKLLELIVENFESFRDFAVFCGQKVSFLKRAQILVADVYGALHADDPACDFKDIGILTMFADYRVPQALAYLGALKYSPELVKLLKSGQLLPNGSAEEVELRGASIWVCERIVSAIQKLRVEEGDVTRPVYAMDVDLFAWVYRRKHAVDIEKAVGLRMFKKFDDKEDITGATQLKSSIQAYYLTHLFQKGIRNKIIETYPHIEPFLADILPKKENFKLIKCKDHVELLTDHNGVVQFLKTRNTEWVPTLRLLHKYPFIMPHQQVDKGAIKFVLNGSSIMCPGLTSPGAKMTPGVPANAVVAVMAEGKQHALAIGQMKMSSEEIQSVNKGIGIDNIHYLTDGLWRLAEKPIN
;
A
#
# COMPACT_ATOMS: atom_id res chain seq x y z
N MET A 1 -30.49 -9.02 12.54
CA MET A 1 -29.71 -9.54 11.38
C MET A 1 -30.55 -10.43 10.46
N GLU A 2 -31.87 -10.25 10.40
CA GLU A 2 -32.75 -11.24 9.76
C GLU A 2 -32.43 -11.46 8.27
N GLY A 3 -32.21 -12.73 7.91
CA GLY A 3 -31.88 -13.19 6.56
C GLY A 3 -30.45 -12.92 6.08
N ALA A 4 -29.59 -12.24 6.86
CA ALA A 4 -28.20 -12.01 6.49
C ALA A 4 -27.28 -13.11 7.07
N LEU A 5 -26.36 -13.63 6.27
CA LEU A 5 -25.29 -14.52 6.76
C LEU A 5 -24.35 -13.75 7.69
N SER A 6 -23.79 -14.41 8.70
CA SER A 6 -22.70 -13.83 9.52
C SER A 6 -21.49 -13.47 8.65
N PRO A 7 -20.54 -12.63 9.12
CA PRO A 7 -19.35 -12.30 8.33
C PRO A 7 -18.56 -13.53 7.86
N LEU A 8 -18.39 -14.52 8.73
CA LEU A 8 -17.68 -15.76 8.40
C LEU A 8 -18.43 -16.59 7.35
N GLU A 9 -19.73 -16.82 7.56
CA GLU A 9 -20.58 -17.54 6.59
C GLU A 9 -20.65 -16.81 5.25
N SER A 10 -20.66 -15.47 5.28
CA SER A 10 -20.63 -14.63 4.09
C SER A 10 -19.33 -14.83 3.31
N GLY A 11 -18.18 -14.77 3.99
CA GLY A 11 -16.88 -15.02 3.35
C GLY A 11 -16.82 -16.39 2.68
N LYS A 12 -17.30 -17.43 3.37
CA LYS A 12 -17.41 -18.79 2.83
C LYS A 12 -18.32 -18.85 1.60
N PHE A 13 -19.55 -18.38 1.72
CA PHE A 13 -20.56 -18.39 0.65
C PHE A 13 -20.09 -17.63 -0.58
N ILE A 14 -19.47 -16.46 -0.40
CA ILE A 14 -18.91 -15.66 -1.49
C ILE A 14 -17.83 -16.46 -2.21
N MET A 15 -16.93 -17.11 -1.48
CA MET A 15 -15.84 -17.89 -2.08
C MET A 15 -16.30 -19.17 -2.79
N GLU A 16 -17.37 -19.80 -2.33
CA GLU A 16 -18.01 -20.93 -3.03
C GLU A 16 -18.62 -20.51 -4.39
N ASN A 17 -18.94 -19.22 -4.54
CA ASN A 17 -19.59 -18.66 -5.72
C ASN A 17 -18.71 -17.64 -6.48
N ALA A 18 -17.44 -17.48 -6.08
CA ALA A 18 -16.54 -16.46 -6.61
C ALA A 18 -16.11 -16.75 -8.05
N LYS A 19 -16.09 -15.72 -8.90
CA LYS A 19 -15.64 -15.81 -10.29
C LYS A 19 -14.25 -15.23 -10.49
N HIS A 20 -13.91 -14.19 -9.74
CA HIS A 20 -12.75 -13.36 -9.98
C HIS A 20 -11.58 -13.63 -9.05
N ILE A 21 -11.80 -14.29 -7.92
CA ILE A 21 -10.78 -14.52 -6.90
C ILE A 21 -10.72 -15.99 -6.51
N LYS A 22 -9.51 -16.51 -6.37
CA LYS A 22 -9.24 -17.86 -5.86
C LYS A 22 -8.28 -17.81 -4.70
N ILE A 23 -8.45 -18.71 -3.74
CA ILE A 23 -7.49 -18.95 -2.68
C ILE A 23 -6.44 -19.94 -3.16
N ASN A 24 -5.18 -19.66 -2.87
CA ASN A 24 -4.06 -20.55 -3.15
C ASN A 24 -3.52 -21.11 -1.83
N GLU A 25 -3.72 -22.41 -1.62
CA GLU A 25 -3.38 -23.10 -0.36
C GLU A 25 -1.87 -23.07 -0.05
N ASP A 26 -0.99 -23.08 -1.06
CA ASP A 26 0.45 -22.92 -0.85
C ASP A 26 0.80 -21.52 -0.31
N GLY A 27 0.06 -20.50 -0.76
CA GLY A 27 0.16 -19.14 -0.24
C GLY A 27 -0.37 -19.04 1.19
N VAL A 28 -1.50 -19.69 1.48
CA VAL A 28 -2.05 -19.80 2.84
C VAL A 28 -1.03 -20.39 3.80
N LEU A 29 -0.43 -21.54 3.45
CA LEU A 29 0.60 -22.20 4.27
C LEU A 29 1.83 -21.32 4.47
N ARG A 30 2.25 -20.60 3.42
CA ARG A 30 3.37 -19.65 3.49
C ARG A 30 3.09 -18.53 4.48
N VAL A 31 1.91 -17.89 4.40
CA VAL A 31 1.51 -16.82 5.32
C VAL A 31 1.39 -17.35 6.75
N ALA A 32 0.81 -18.54 6.94
CA ALA A 32 0.72 -19.19 8.25
C ALA A 32 2.10 -19.40 8.89
N ARG A 33 3.09 -19.91 8.13
CA ARG A 33 4.47 -20.08 8.60
C ARG A 33 5.15 -18.75 8.90
N MET A 34 4.93 -17.73 8.06
CA MET A 34 5.43 -16.38 8.33
C MET A 34 4.87 -15.83 9.65
N TYR A 35 3.56 -15.97 9.87
CA TYR A 35 2.91 -15.57 11.11
C TYR A 35 3.50 -16.28 12.32
N ILE A 36 3.60 -17.62 12.30
CA ILE A 36 4.16 -18.41 13.41
C ILE A 36 5.58 -17.94 13.75
N ASN A 37 6.43 -17.79 12.74
CA ASN A 37 7.83 -17.43 12.96
C ASN A 37 8.01 -15.99 13.48
N LEU A 38 7.21 -15.05 12.98
CA LEU A 38 7.32 -13.63 13.34
C LEU A 38 6.56 -13.27 14.61
N MET A 39 5.30 -13.70 14.73
CA MET A 39 4.38 -13.29 15.79
C MET A 39 4.48 -14.15 17.03
N ILE A 40 4.63 -15.47 16.86
CA ILE A 40 4.63 -16.40 18.00
C ILE A 40 6.06 -16.61 18.49
N ARG A 41 6.98 -16.94 17.57
CA ARG A 41 8.34 -17.33 17.93
C ARG A 41 9.31 -16.16 18.07
N LYS A 42 8.94 -14.97 17.58
CA LYS A 42 9.82 -13.78 17.52
C LYS A 42 11.21 -14.09 16.92
N ARG A 43 11.28 -15.07 16.01
CA ARG A 43 12.56 -15.52 15.42
C ARG A 43 12.91 -14.64 14.23
N LYS A 44 14.20 -14.29 14.12
CA LYS A 44 14.75 -13.82 12.85
C LYS A 44 14.75 -14.99 11.88
N ILE A 45 13.94 -14.93 10.83
CA ILE A 45 13.94 -15.96 9.79
C ILE A 45 15.22 -15.76 8.97
N THR A 46 16.21 -16.63 9.17
CA THR A 46 17.43 -16.67 8.36
C THR A 46 17.31 -17.59 7.14
N ASP A 47 16.36 -18.54 7.13
CA ASP A 47 16.38 -19.68 6.20
C ASP A 47 15.13 -19.87 5.31
N ILE A 48 14.36 -18.82 5.03
CA ILE A 48 13.33 -18.86 3.99
C ILE A 48 13.50 -17.61 3.11
N GLN A 49 13.63 -17.80 1.80
CA GLN A 49 13.85 -16.77 0.78
C GLN A 49 12.69 -15.76 0.63
N ILE A 50 12.38 -15.01 1.69
CA ILE A 50 11.60 -13.78 1.64
C ILE A 50 12.29 -12.78 2.58
N TYR A 51 13.05 -11.88 1.96
CA TYR A 51 13.89 -10.87 2.59
C TYR A 51 13.09 -9.58 2.91
N ASP A 52 13.61 -8.78 3.86
CA ASP A 52 13.32 -7.36 4.14
C ASP A 52 12.22 -6.91 5.15
N ALA A 53 11.78 -7.74 6.12
CA ALA A 53 10.89 -7.26 7.21
C ALA A 53 11.50 -7.25 8.64
N VAL A 54 12.79 -7.61 8.81
CA VAL A 54 13.29 -8.11 10.11
C VAL A 54 14.50 -7.34 10.67
N LYS A 55 14.75 -6.10 10.24
CA LYS A 55 15.98 -5.39 10.69
C LYS A 55 15.89 -4.60 12.00
N ASP A 56 14.72 -4.27 12.54
CA ASP A 56 14.65 -3.30 13.66
C ASP A 56 13.79 -3.69 14.88
N GLY A 57 13.08 -4.82 14.87
CA GLY A 57 12.19 -5.17 16.00
C GLY A 57 10.84 -4.42 16.01
N SER A 58 10.46 -3.74 14.94
CA SER A 58 9.21 -2.97 14.77
C SER A 58 7.90 -3.78 14.76
N MET A 59 7.92 -5.07 15.10
CA MET A 59 6.69 -5.88 15.28
C MET A 59 6.10 -5.74 16.70
N ALA A 60 6.75 -4.98 17.59
CA ALA A 60 6.16 -4.54 18.85
C ALA A 60 5.03 -3.50 18.68
N GLU A 61 4.89 -2.90 17.49
CA GLU A 61 3.87 -1.91 17.12
C GLU A 61 2.53 -2.54 16.70
N VAL A 62 2.20 -3.72 17.22
CA VAL A 62 0.99 -4.46 16.84
C VAL A 62 -0.12 -4.25 17.86
N GLU A 63 0.22 -4.02 19.12
CA GLU A 63 -0.79 -3.83 20.17
C GLU A 63 -1.51 -2.47 20.01
N PHE A 64 -2.82 -2.47 20.20
CA PHE A 64 -3.65 -1.26 20.16
C PHE A 64 -3.11 -0.20 21.12
N SER A 65 -2.76 -0.61 22.34
CA SER A 65 -2.21 0.24 23.40
C SER A 65 -0.80 0.76 23.10
N ALA A 66 -0.06 0.15 22.18
CA ALA A 66 1.30 0.57 21.82
C ALA A 66 1.31 1.79 20.87
N GLN A 67 0.24 2.04 20.12
CA GLN A 67 0.20 3.13 19.13
C GLN A 67 0.22 4.50 19.81
N ALA A 68 1.12 5.39 19.40
CA ALA A 68 1.30 6.71 20.02
C ALA A 68 0.02 7.56 20.04
N VAL A 69 -0.80 7.45 18.99
CA VAL A 69 -2.02 8.25 18.81
C VAL A 69 -3.30 7.56 19.31
N HIS A 70 -3.20 6.36 19.88
CA HIS A 70 -4.34 5.70 20.53
C HIS A 70 -4.48 6.15 21.98
N PRO A 71 -5.69 6.06 22.57
CA PRO A 71 -5.94 6.50 23.94
C PRO A 71 -5.05 5.72 24.91
N LYS A 72 -4.32 6.46 25.75
CA LYS A 72 -3.47 5.91 26.82
C LYS A 72 -4.20 5.80 28.16
N GLY A 73 -5.32 6.51 28.29
CA GLY A 73 -6.19 6.43 29.46
C GLY A 73 -6.95 5.10 29.54
N LYS A 74 -7.53 4.83 30.70
CA LYS A 74 -8.38 3.66 30.96
C LYS A 74 -9.82 4.08 31.23
N GLY A 75 -10.73 3.13 31.12
CA GLY A 75 -12.15 3.31 31.46
C GLY A 75 -12.92 4.14 30.43
N LYS A 76 -13.99 4.81 30.88
CA LYS A 76 -15.02 5.40 30.01
C LYS A 76 -14.48 6.36 28.95
N SER A 77 -13.50 7.20 29.27
CA SER A 77 -12.92 8.15 28.31
C SER A 77 -12.23 7.47 27.13
N ALA A 78 -11.56 6.32 27.35
CA ALA A 78 -10.97 5.54 26.28
C ALA A 78 -12.07 4.91 25.40
N ILE A 79 -13.18 4.47 26.00
CA ILE A 79 -14.32 3.90 25.28
C ILE A 79 -15.00 4.95 24.41
N ASP A 80 -15.23 6.15 24.95
CA ASP A 80 -15.83 7.26 24.19
C ASP A 80 -14.93 7.66 23.01
N TRP A 81 -13.61 7.67 23.21
CA TRP A 81 -12.63 7.88 22.14
C TRP A 81 -12.69 6.80 21.06
N ILE A 82 -12.72 5.52 21.45
CA ILE A 82 -12.76 4.38 20.53
C ILE A 82 -14.06 4.42 19.73
N PHE A 83 -15.19 4.57 20.41
CA PHE A 83 -16.51 4.63 19.77
C PHE A 83 -16.59 5.78 18.76
N PHE A 84 -16.10 6.97 19.11
CA PHE A 84 -16.05 8.11 18.20
C PHE A 84 -15.15 7.81 16.98
N THR A 85 -13.93 7.32 17.22
CA THR A 85 -12.94 7.06 16.17
C THR A 85 -13.45 6.01 15.18
N ASP A 86 -14.08 4.93 15.67
CA ASP A 86 -14.64 3.89 14.81
C ASP A 86 -15.91 4.29 14.09
N THR A 87 -16.72 5.19 14.69
CA THR A 87 -17.84 5.84 14.00
C THR A 87 -17.37 6.61 12.77
N VAL A 88 -16.14 7.13 12.78
CA VAL A 88 -15.54 7.82 11.63
C VAL A 88 -14.47 6.99 10.90
N ASN A 89 -14.32 5.69 11.16
CA ASN A 89 -13.26 4.88 10.53
C ASN A 89 -13.63 4.37 9.12
N PHE A 90 -13.84 5.32 8.19
CA PHE A 90 -14.15 5.08 6.77
C PHE A 90 -12.89 5.10 5.89
N SER A 91 -13.08 5.21 4.57
CA SER A 91 -11.99 5.53 3.63
C SER A 91 -11.27 6.82 4.02
N PHE A 92 -9.94 6.78 3.99
CA PHE A 92 -9.05 7.94 4.12
C PHE A 92 -8.30 8.25 2.82
N TRP A 93 -8.76 7.69 1.69
CA TRP A 93 -8.25 8.09 0.38
C TRP A 93 -8.88 9.43 0.02
N PRO A 94 -8.06 10.49 -0.13
CA PRO A 94 -8.62 11.81 -0.37
C PRO A 94 -9.06 11.95 -1.84
N ASP A 95 -10.10 12.76 -2.06
CA ASP A 95 -10.51 13.14 -3.43
C ASP A 95 -9.50 14.09 -4.09
N ARG A 96 -8.70 14.81 -3.28
CA ARG A 96 -7.66 15.76 -3.70
C ARG A 96 -6.40 15.62 -2.84
N GLY A 97 -5.23 15.73 -3.44
CA GLY A 97 -3.95 15.49 -2.78
C GLY A 97 -3.54 14.01 -2.79
N SER A 98 -2.34 13.70 -2.28
CA SER A 98 -1.77 12.36 -2.34
C SER A 98 -2.15 11.47 -1.15
N LYS A 99 -2.35 12.06 0.04
CA LYS A 99 -2.74 11.37 1.29
C LYS A 99 -3.55 12.30 2.20
N TYR A 100 -4.43 11.72 3.02
CA TYR A 100 -4.98 12.41 4.18
C TYR A 100 -3.93 12.44 5.30
N ASP A 101 -3.49 13.63 5.73
CA ASP A 101 -2.42 13.84 6.70
C ASP A 101 -2.74 14.90 7.75
N VAL A 102 -2.28 14.66 8.99
CA VAL A 102 -2.44 15.56 10.13
C VAL A 102 -1.18 15.52 10.98
N THR A 103 -0.62 16.68 11.32
CA THR A 103 0.50 16.80 12.24
C THR A 103 0.01 17.01 13.67
N TYR A 104 0.49 16.16 14.58
CA TYR A 104 0.19 16.19 16.01
C TYR A 104 1.48 15.92 16.80
N GLU A 105 1.72 16.69 17.85
CA GLU A 105 2.97 16.64 18.65
C GLU A 105 4.27 16.60 17.82
N GLY A 106 4.31 17.40 16.74
CA GLY A 106 5.48 17.49 15.85
C GLY A 106 5.66 16.29 14.90
N THR A 107 4.78 15.29 14.96
CA THR A 107 4.81 14.10 14.09
C THR A 107 3.69 14.16 13.05
N LYS A 108 4.04 13.94 11.78
CA LYS A 108 3.06 13.85 10.69
C LYS A 108 2.51 12.43 10.58
N HIS A 109 1.20 12.29 10.72
CA HIS A 109 0.49 11.02 10.55
C HIS A 109 -0.27 10.97 9.22
N THR A 110 -0.61 9.77 8.75
CA THR A 110 -1.38 9.57 7.50
C THR A 110 -2.47 8.51 7.64
N GLY A 111 -3.56 8.69 6.88
CA GLY A 111 -4.68 7.75 6.85
C GLY A 111 -5.38 7.64 8.21
N TYR A 112 -5.62 6.42 8.68
CA TYR A 112 -6.24 6.16 9.99
C TYR A 112 -5.53 6.88 11.14
N PHE A 113 -4.19 6.80 11.23
CA PHE A 113 -3.45 7.48 12.29
C PHE A 113 -3.55 9.01 12.23
N ALA A 114 -3.79 9.60 11.03
CA ALA A 114 -4.07 11.03 10.92
C ALA A 114 -5.43 11.39 11.50
N ALA A 115 -6.43 10.49 11.40
CA ALA A 115 -7.72 10.69 12.05
C ALA A 115 -7.57 10.61 13.58
N CYS A 116 -6.84 9.62 14.11
CA CYS A 116 -6.54 9.54 15.54
C CYS A 116 -5.82 10.80 16.05
N ALA A 117 -4.82 11.27 15.30
CA ALA A 117 -4.11 12.52 15.58
C ALA A 117 -5.04 13.75 15.60
N ALA A 118 -6.00 13.83 14.67
CA ALA A 118 -7.01 14.89 14.65
C ALA A 118 -7.94 14.84 15.88
N VAL A 119 -8.34 13.63 16.30
CA VAL A 119 -9.15 13.43 17.51
C VAL A 119 -8.41 13.93 18.74
N ASN A 120 -7.16 13.51 18.92
CA ASN A 120 -6.36 13.92 20.08
C ASN A 120 -6.12 15.44 20.08
N LYS A 121 -5.81 16.02 18.91
CA LYS A 121 -5.63 17.46 18.76
C LYS A 121 -6.88 18.26 19.17
N ALA A 122 -8.08 17.76 18.85
CA ALA A 122 -9.33 18.40 19.26
C ALA A 122 -9.55 18.27 20.78
N LEU A 123 -9.33 17.10 21.35
CA LEU A 123 -9.46 16.86 22.79
C LEU A 123 -8.48 17.72 23.61
N ASP A 124 -7.22 17.81 23.18
CA ASP A 124 -6.19 18.64 23.83
C ASP A 124 -6.50 20.14 23.73
N SER A 125 -7.26 20.56 22.73
CA SER A 125 -7.76 21.94 22.62
C SER A 125 -8.94 22.24 23.55
N GLY A 126 -9.38 21.26 24.33
CA GLY A 126 -10.54 21.36 25.22
C GLY A 126 -11.88 21.08 24.54
N LEU A 127 -11.89 20.68 23.27
CA LEU A 127 -13.12 20.34 22.54
C LEU A 127 -13.45 18.86 22.72
N ASN A 128 -14.44 18.56 23.56
CA ASN A 128 -14.89 17.19 23.83
C ASN A 128 -15.75 16.62 22.68
N ILE A 129 -15.11 16.32 21.54
CA ILE A 129 -15.76 15.78 20.35
C ILE A 129 -16.32 14.36 20.54
N THR A 130 -15.83 13.64 21.55
CA THR A 130 -16.24 12.26 21.85
C THR A 130 -17.53 12.18 22.66
N SER A 131 -18.07 13.32 23.13
CA SER A 131 -19.35 13.37 23.84
C SER A 131 -20.54 13.14 22.90
N ALA A 132 -21.55 12.42 23.38
CA ALA A 132 -22.76 12.15 22.60
C ALA A 132 -23.50 13.44 22.22
N GLU A 133 -23.48 14.46 23.08
CA GLU A 133 -24.07 15.77 22.84
C GLU A 133 -23.38 16.52 21.69
N TRP A 134 -22.05 16.47 21.63
CA TRP A 134 -21.31 17.08 20.53
C TRP A 134 -21.55 16.30 19.25
N MET A 135 -21.42 14.97 19.28
CA MET A 135 -21.67 14.10 18.13
C MET A 135 -23.06 14.34 17.53
N ALA A 136 -24.10 14.44 18.35
CA ALA A 136 -25.48 14.65 17.91
C ALA A 136 -25.73 16.01 17.21
N LYS A 137 -24.90 17.02 17.48
CA LYS A 137 -25.10 18.41 17.03
C LYS A 137 -24.03 18.92 16.06
N ALA A 138 -22.91 18.22 15.93
CA ALA A 138 -21.79 18.63 15.10
C ALA A 138 -22.23 18.87 13.65
N THR A 139 -21.84 20.02 13.09
CA THR A 139 -22.10 20.38 11.70
C THR A 139 -20.97 19.92 10.78
N GLU A 140 -21.19 19.92 9.46
CA GLU A 140 -20.10 19.65 8.51
C GLU A 140 -18.91 20.61 8.69
N ALA A 141 -19.16 21.88 9.03
CA ALA A 141 -18.11 22.87 9.26
C ALA A 141 -17.28 22.55 10.52
N ASP A 142 -17.93 22.10 11.60
CA ASP A 142 -17.24 21.70 12.83
C ASP A 142 -16.33 20.48 12.56
N VAL A 143 -16.87 19.49 11.86
CA VAL A 143 -16.16 18.24 11.54
C VAL A 143 -15.02 18.49 10.54
N ASP A 144 -15.24 19.31 9.52
CA ASP A 144 -14.21 19.69 8.57
C ASP A 144 -13.06 20.42 9.26
N LYS A 145 -13.37 21.28 10.26
CA LYS A 145 -12.36 21.97 11.05
C LYS A 145 -11.53 21.00 11.90
N VAL A 146 -12.17 20.02 12.53
CA VAL A 146 -11.49 19.00 13.35
C VAL A 146 -10.58 18.12 12.49
N PHE A 147 -11.09 17.64 11.36
CA PHE A 147 -10.42 16.69 10.48
C PHE A 147 -9.77 17.34 9.25
N LYS A 148 -9.49 18.64 9.28
CA LYS A 148 -8.83 19.31 8.15
C LYS A 148 -7.42 18.76 7.99
N SER A 149 -7.03 18.40 6.78
CA SER A 149 -5.65 17.99 6.54
C SER A 149 -4.68 19.16 6.71
N ASP A 150 -3.40 18.87 6.95
CA ASP A 150 -2.35 19.90 7.00
C ASP A 150 -2.26 20.69 5.69
N GLY A 151 -2.61 20.06 4.57
CA GLY A 151 -2.70 20.69 3.24
C GLY A 151 -3.95 21.54 3.00
N GLY A 152 -4.83 21.67 3.99
CA GLY A 152 -6.08 22.44 3.89
C GLY A 152 -7.20 21.75 3.12
N TYR A 153 -7.10 20.44 2.89
CA TYR A 153 -8.16 19.67 2.24
C TYR A 153 -9.11 19.06 3.27
N SER A 154 -10.37 18.95 2.90
CA SER A 154 -11.39 18.26 3.69
C SER A 154 -11.13 16.76 3.73
N ILE A 155 -11.46 16.12 4.85
CA ILE A 155 -11.43 14.66 4.97
C ILE A 155 -12.40 14.05 3.94
N PRO A 156 -12.04 12.95 3.25
CA PRO A 156 -12.95 12.28 2.33
C PRO A 156 -14.22 11.79 3.05
N LEU A 157 -15.35 11.83 2.34
CA LEU A 157 -16.67 11.42 2.85
C LEU A 157 -17.11 12.21 4.10
N LEU A 158 -16.85 13.52 4.09
CA LEU A 158 -17.19 14.42 5.21
C LEU A 158 -18.68 14.34 5.59
N THR A 159 -19.58 14.44 4.61
CA THR A 159 -21.03 14.40 4.82
C THR A 159 -21.47 13.07 5.43
N GLU A 160 -20.93 11.95 4.97
CA GLU A 160 -21.23 10.61 5.48
C GLU A 160 -20.72 10.44 6.92
N ARG A 161 -19.54 11.01 7.23
CA ARG A 161 -18.99 11.03 8.60
C ARG A 161 -19.89 11.81 9.55
N VAL A 162 -20.35 12.99 9.13
CA VAL A 162 -21.26 13.84 9.91
C VAL A 162 -22.56 13.10 10.19
N LYS A 163 -23.18 12.51 9.16
CA LYS A 163 -24.39 11.69 9.33
C LYS A 163 -24.20 10.56 10.33
N ALA A 164 -23.10 9.80 10.21
CA ALA A 164 -22.80 8.71 11.13
C ALA A 164 -22.59 9.20 12.57
N MET A 165 -21.90 10.33 12.77
CA MET A 165 -21.70 10.91 14.11
C MET A 165 -23.00 11.42 14.71
N ASN A 166 -23.81 12.18 13.95
CA ASN A 166 -25.07 12.70 14.46
C ASN A 166 -26.03 11.57 14.83
N GLU A 167 -26.10 10.53 14.01
CA GLU A 167 -26.88 9.32 14.30
C GLU A 167 -26.38 8.62 15.56
N SER A 168 -25.08 8.33 15.66
CA SER A 168 -24.49 7.69 16.83
C SER A 168 -24.71 8.50 18.11
N GLY A 169 -24.48 9.82 18.09
CA GLY A 169 -24.70 10.70 19.24
C GLY A 169 -26.15 10.69 19.70
N ARG A 170 -27.11 10.78 18.76
CA ARG A 170 -28.54 10.71 19.07
C ARG A 170 -28.92 9.36 19.69
N VAL A 171 -28.46 8.25 19.11
CA VAL A 171 -28.72 6.90 19.64
C VAL A 171 -28.15 6.73 21.05
N LEU A 172 -26.94 7.24 21.31
CA LEU A 172 -26.34 7.22 22.64
C LEU A 172 -27.20 7.97 23.66
N LEU A 173 -27.65 9.18 23.33
CA LEU A 173 -28.50 9.99 24.22
C LEU A 173 -29.86 9.32 24.48
N GLU A 174 -30.49 8.77 23.45
CA GLU A 174 -31.84 8.19 23.54
C GLU A 174 -31.88 6.84 24.26
N LYS A 175 -30.86 5.99 24.07
CA LYS A 175 -30.92 4.57 24.48
C LYS A 175 -29.85 4.16 25.48
N TRP A 176 -28.77 4.92 25.60
CA TRP A 176 -27.56 4.50 26.30
C TRP A 176 -27.06 5.53 27.31
N ASP A 177 -27.92 6.46 27.74
CA ASP A 177 -27.59 7.51 28.72
C ASP A 177 -26.30 8.27 28.34
N GLY A 178 -26.21 8.62 27.05
CA GLY A 178 -25.11 9.37 26.46
C GLY A 178 -23.78 8.63 26.34
N SER A 179 -23.73 7.31 26.57
CA SER A 179 -22.47 6.58 26.75
C SER A 179 -22.44 5.19 26.14
N PHE A 180 -21.48 4.93 25.25
CA PHE A 180 -21.31 3.60 24.64
C PHE A 180 -20.94 2.52 25.67
N TYR A 181 -20.35 2.89 26.80
CA TYR A 181 -20.09 1.95 27.90
C TYR A 181 -21.34 1.21 28.37
N ASN A 182 -22.51 1.87 28.36
CA ASN A 182 -23.76 1.23 28.76
C ASN A 182 -24.21 0.17 27.75
N CYS A 183 -23.83 0.31 26.48
CA CYS A 183 -24.01 -0.73 25.46
C CYS A 183 -23.09 -1.93 25.74
N ILE A 184 -21.83 -1.68 26.12
CA ILE A 184 -20.87 -2.73 26.50
C ILE A 184 -21.37 -3.51 27.73
N LEU A 185 -21.87 -2.83 28.76
CA LEU A 185 -22.44 -3.49 29.94
C LEU A 185 -23.60 -4.44 29.58
N LYS A 186 -24.44 -4.07 28.60
CA LYS A 186 -25.52 -4.96 28.12
C LYS A 186 -25.03 -6.16 27.32
N ALA A 187 -23.81 -6.12 26.77
CA ALA A 187 -23.21 -7.25 26.09
C ALA A 187 -22.75 -8.35 27.05
N ASN A 188 -22.64 -8.06 28.35
CA ASN A 188 -22.34 -9.02 29.41
C ASN A 188 -21.11 -9.90 29.12
N GLY A 189 -20.03 -9.27 28.66
CA GLY A 189 -18.77 -9.97 28.34
C GLY A 189 -18.83 -10.84 27.07
N SER A 190 -19.79 -10.62 26.16
CA SER A 190 -19.87 -11.30 24.86
C SER A 190 -19.64 -10.34 23.69
N ALA A 191 -18.62 -10.63 22.89
CA ALA A 191 -18.36 -9.99 21.60
C ALA A 191 -19.55 -10.19 20.64
N ALA A 192 -20.19 -11.37 20.64
CA ALA A 192 -21.34 -11.65 19.77
C ALA A 192 -22.50 -10.73 20.11
N LYS A 193 -22.78 -10.61 21.42
CA LYS A 193 -23.87 -9.77 21.88
C LYS A 193 -23.57 -8.29 21.65
N LEU A 194 -22.33 -7.85 21.84
CA LEU A 194 -21.96 -6.46 21.54
C LEU A 194 -22.12 -6.15 20.04
N LEU A 195 -21.67 -7.05 19.16
CA LEU A 195 -21.83 -6.91 17.71
C LEU A 195 -23.31 -6.82 17.31
N GLU A 196 -24.16 -7.66 17.88
CA GLU A 196 -25.62 -7.61 17.68
C GLU A 196 -26.21 -6.26 18.12
N LEU A 197 -25.89 -5.82 19.35
CA LEU A 197 -26.36 -4.53 19.88
C LEU A 197 -25.92 -3.35 19.02
N ILE A 198 -24.69 -3.37 18.51
CA ILE A 198 -24.17 -2.35 17.59
C ILE A 198 -25.02 -2.31 16.32
N VAL A 199 -25.20 -3.45 15.65
CA VAL A 199 -25.92 -3.55 14.36
C VAL A 199 -27.41 -3.20 14.49
N GLU A 200 -28.03 -3.54 15.61
CA GLU A 200 -29.42 -3.23 15.89
C GLU A 200 -29.65 -1.73 16.11
N ASN A 201 -28.74 -1.07 16.82
CA ASN A 201 -28.98 0.29 17.30
C ASN A 201 -28.31 1.38 16.47
N PHE A 202 -27.19 1.09 15.79
CA PHE A 202 -26.41 2.06 15.05
C PHE A 202 -26.37 1.69 13.57
N GLU A 203 -27.19 2.36 12.77
CA GLU A 203 -27.36 2.10 11.34
C GLU A 203 -26.09 2.34 10.55
N SER A 204 -25.28 3.33 10.93
CA SER A 204 -24.02 3.59 10.24
C SER A 204 -23.06 2.40 10.27
N PHE A 205 -23.13 1.52 11.28
CA PHE A 205 -22.31 0.32 11.40
C PHE A 205 -22.81 -0.88 10.58
N ARG A 206 -24.01 -0.79 9.99
CA ARG A 206 -24.56 -1.84 9.12
C ARG A 206 -23.79 -1.89 7.80
N ASP A 207 -23.29 -3.08 7.48
CA ASP A 207 -22.42 -3.30 6.32
C ASP A 207 -22.83 -4.63 5.68
N PHE A 208 -23.81 -4.52 4.79
CA PHE A 208 -24.48 -5.61 4.09
C PHE A 208 -24.38 -5.43 2.57
N ALA A 209 -24.40 -6.54 1.84
CA ALA A 209 -24.54 -6.55 0.40
C ALA A 209 -25.44 -7.71 -0.03
N VAL A 210 -25.81 -7.75 -1.32
CA VAL A 210 -26.48 -8.91 -1.92
C VAL A 210 -25.53 -9.52 -2.94
N PHE A 211 -25.22 -10.81 -2.76
CA PHE A 211 -24.34 -11.57 -3.66
C PHE A 211 -25.03 -12.84 -4.08
N CYS A 212 -25.16 -13.08 -5.39
CA CYS A 212 -25.86 -14.25 -5.93
C CYS A 212 -27.25 -14.48 -5.29
N GLY A 213 -27.99 -13.40 -5.02
CA GLY A 213 -29.31 -13.44 -4.39
C GLY A 213 -29.32 -13.63 -2.87
N GLN A 214 -28.17 -13.89 -2.24
CA GLN A 214 -28.03 -14.04 -0.81
C GLN A 214 -27.62 -12.70 -0.17
N LYS A 215 -28.28 -12.34 0.93
CA LYS A 215 -27.85 -11.21 1.77
C LYS A 215 -26.63 -11.64 2.59
N VAL A 216 -25.51 -10.97 2.35
CA VAL A 216 -24.22 -11.19 3.00
C VAL A 216 -23.87 -10.01 3.89
N SER A 217 -23.01 -10.22 4.87
CA SER A 217 -22.52 -9.19 5.78
C SER A 217 -21.00 -9.20 5.91
N PHE A 218 -20.44 -8.02 6.15
CA PHE A 218 -19.02 -7.86 6.47
C PHE A 218 -18.82 -7.22 7.84
N LEU A 219 -19.76 -6.33 8.22
CA LEU A 219 -19.82 -5.67 9.53
C LEU A 219 -18.47 -5.06 9.95
N LYS A 220 -17.68 -4.58 8.99
CA LYS A 220 -16.25 -4.29 9.20
C LYS A 220 -16.02 -3.37 10.40
N ARG A 221 -16.69 -2.21 10.43
CA ARG A 221 -16.51 -1.23 11.50
C ARG A 221 -17.08 -1.67 12.84
N ALA A 222 -18.16 -2.46 12.81
CA ALA A 222 -18.75 -3.00 14.02
C ALA A 222 -17.81 -4.03 14.67
N GLN A 223 -17.17 -4.86 13.85
CA GLN A 223 -16.15 -5.80 14.31
C GLN A 223 -14.88 -5.08 14.83
N ILE A 224 -14.43 -4.01 14.16
CA ILE A 224 -13.30 -3.18 14.64
C ILE A 224 -13.64 -2.59 16.01
N LEU A 225 -14.83 -2.00 16.18
CA LEU A 225 -15.25 -1.41 17.46
C LEU A 225 -15.20 -2.41 18.62
N VAL A 226 -15.67 -3.64 18.40
CA VAL A 226 -15.56 -4.71 19.42
C VAL A 226 -14.10 -5.06 19.70
N ALA A 227 -13.28 -5.19 18.65
CA ALA A 227 -11.87 -5.55 18.78
C ALA A 227 -11.02 -4.47 19.44
N ASP A 228 -11.27 -3.19 19.17
CA ASP A 228 -10.53 -2.06 19.73
C ASP A 228 -10.89 -1.85 21.21
N VAL A 229 -12.17 -2.00 21.58
CA VAL A 229 -12.59 -2.05 22.99
C VAL A 229 -11.89 -3.19 23.74
N TYR A 230 -11.87 -4.39 23.16
CA TYR A 230 -11.18 -5.54 23.75
C TYR A 230 -9.68 -5.28 23.89
N GLY A 231 -9.01 -4.87 22.80
CA GLY A 231 -7.57 -4.64 22.77
C GLY A 231 -7.11 -3.48 23.67
N ALA A 232 -7.98 -2.51 23.94
CA ALA A 232 -7.67 -1.41 24.84
C ALA A 232 -7.89 -1.75 26.32
N LEU A 233 -8.92 -2.55 26.65
CA LEU A 233 -9.46 -2.59 28.01
C LEU A 233 -9.69 -3.99 28.60
N HIS A 234 -9.48 -5.09 27.87
CA HIS A 234 -9.79 -6.44 28.38
C HIS A 234 -9.08 -6.78 29.70
N ALA A 235 -7.92 -6.17 29.98
CA ALA A 235 -7.11 -6.45 31.16
C ALA A 235 -7.48 -5.56 32.34
N ASP A 236 -8.22 -4.48 32.09
CA ASP A 236 -8.48 -3.40 33.02
C ASP A 236 -9.97 -3.31 33.42
N ASP A 237 -10.87 -3.72 32.53
CA ASP A 237 -12.32 -3.68 32.75
C ASP A 237 -12.95 -5.05 32.41
N PRO A 238 -13.49 -5.79 33.40
CA PRO A 238 -14.17 -7.06 33.18
C PRO A 238 -15.33 -7.00 32.18
N ALA A 239 -15.98 -5.84 32.00
CA ALA A 239 -17.04 -5.67 31.01
C ALA A 239 -16.52 -5.71 29.57
N CYS A 240 -15.23 -5.44 29.37
CA CYS A 240 -14.55 -5.45 28.07
C CYS A 240 -13.79 -6.77 27.79
N ASP A 241 -13.75 -7.70 28.75
CA ASP A 241 -13.09 -9.00 28.62
C ASP A 241 -14.00 -10.03 27.94
N PHE A 242 -14.14 -9.89 26.62
CA PHE A 242 -15.05 -10.71 25.81
C PHE A 242 -14.54 -12.15 25.67
N LYS A 243 -15.31 -13.12 26.18
CA LYS A 243 -14.89 -14.54 26.25
C LYS A 243 -14.96 -15.27 24.91
N ASP A 244 -15.79 -14.77 24.01
CA ASP A 244 -16.04 -15.25 22.66
C ASP A 244 -15.43 -14.33 21.60
N ILE A 245 -14.37 -13.55 21.93
CA ILE A 245 -13.71 -12.63 20.98
C ILE A 245 -13.30 -13.30 19.65
N GLY A 246 -13.04 -14.61 19.68
CA GLY A 246 -12.68 -15.41 18.51
C GLY A 246 -13.77 -15.55 17.44
N ILE A 247 -15.01 -15.12 17.70
CA ILE A 247 -16.05 -15.05 16.65
C ILE A 247 -15.76 -13.98 15.59
N LEU A 248 -14.94 -12.97 15.93
CA LEU A 248 -14.64 -11.88 15.01
C LEU A 248 -13.79 -12.39 13.86
N THR A 249 -14.11 -11.95 12.66
CA THR A 249 -13.31 -12.23 11.46
C THR A 249 -12.20 -11.20 11.29
N MET A 250 -11.42 -11.32 10.21
CA MET A 250 -10.65 -10.19 9.71
C MET A 250 -11.57 -9.03 9.31
N PHE A 251 -11.02 -7.81 9.28
CA PHE A 251 -11.80 -6.62 9.01
C PHE A 251 -11.72 -6.30 7.52
N ALA A 252 -12.75 -6.71 6.76
CA ALA A 252 -12.76 -6.68 5.30
C ALA A 252 -12.60 -5.26 4.70
N ASP A 253 -11.35 -4.81 4.63
CA ASP A 253 -10.89 -3.57 4.03
C ASP A 253 -10.25 -3.80 2.65
N TYR A 254 -9.72 -2.74 2.06
CA TYR A 254 -9.12 -2.79 0.73
C TYR A 254 -7.57 -2.86 0.75
N ARG A 255 -6.94 -2.89 1.93
CA ARG A 255 -5.47 -2.94 2.09
C ARG A 255 -4.99 -4.37 2.35
N VAL A 256 -5.62 -5.09 3.26
CA VAL A 256 -5.30 -6.48 3.61
C VAL A 256 -5.34 -7.43 2.40
N PRO A 257 -6.36 -7.39 1.51
CA PRO A 257 -6.34 -8.19 0.28
C PRO A 257 -5.12 -7.97 -0.60
N GLN A 258 -4.54 -6.76 -0.64
CA GLN A 258 -3.34 -6.46 -1.43
C GLN A 258 -2.13 -7.25 -0.92
N ALA A 259 -1.94 -7.27 0.41
CA ALA A 259 -0.85 -8.03 1.02
C ALA A 259 -1.03 -9.53 0.83
N LEU A 260 -2.26 -10.03 0.99
CA LEU A 260 -2.57 -11.45 0.82
C LEU A 260 -2.42 -11.91 -0.64
N ALA A 261 -2.72 -11.04 -1.60
CA ALA A 261 -2.43 -11.30 -3.01
C ALA A 261 -0.94 -11.28 -3.31
N TYR A 262 -0.20 -10.31 -2.76
CA TYR A 262 1.25 -10.22 -2.90
C TYR A 262 1.98 -11.44 -2.31
N LEU A 263 1.55 -11.91 -1.15
CA LEU A 263 2.07 -13.10 -0.48
C LEU A 263 1.61 -14.41 -1.15
N GLY A 264 0.77 -14.30 -2.18
CA GLY A 264 0.31 -15.41 -3.01
C GLY A 264 -0.80 -16.25 -2.40
N ALA A 265 -1.44 -15.80 -1.30
CA ALA A 265 -2.60 -16.47 -0.68
C ALA A 265 -3.90 -16.20 -1.45
N LEU A 266 -4.03 -15.01 -2.04
CA LEU A 266 -5.10 -14.66 -2.98
C LEU A 266 -4.58 -14.61 -4.41
N LYS A 267 -5.36 -15.14 -5.36
CA LYS A 267 -5.07 -15.08 -6.79
C LYS A 267 -6.24 -14.43 -7.51
N TYR A 268 -5.97 -13.32 -8.19
CA TYR A 268 -6.96 -12.58 -8.97
C TYR A 268 -7.00 -13.05 -10.42
N SER A 269 -8.20 -13.08 -10.98
CA SER A 269 -8.45 -13.29 -12.41
C SER A 269 -7.83 -12.17 -13.26
N PRO A 270 -7.44 -12.44 -14.52
CA PRO A 270 -6.95 -11.40 -15.43
C PRO A 270 -7.92 -10.23 -15.59
N GLU A 271 -9.23 -10.49 -15.57
CA GLU A 271 -10.30 -9.51 -15.69
C GLU A 271 -10.30 -8.55 -14.50
N LEU A 272 -10.24 -9.09 -13.27
CA LEU A 272 -10.17 -8.28 -12.05
C LEU A 272 -8.86 -7.49 -11.98
N VAL A 273 -7.73 -8.09 -12.35
CA VAL A 273 -6.44 -7.38 -12.42
C VAL A 273 -6.51 -6.22 -13.41
N LYS A 274 -7.12 -6.40 -14.58
CA LYS A 274 -7.33 -5.34 -15.57
C LYS A 274 -8.20 -4.21 -15.01
N LEU A 275 -9.28 -4.56 -14.30
CA LEU A 275 -10.18 -3.60 -13.68
C LEU A 275 -9.48 -2.78 -12.61
N LEU A 276 -8.75 -3.42 -11.69
CA LEU A 276 -7.98 -2.74 -10.64
C LEU A 276 -6.89 -1.82 -11.24
N LYS A 277 -6.21 -2.26 -12.30
CA LYS A 277 -5.19 -1.46 -13.01
C LYS A 277 -5.76 -0.24 -13.72
N SER A 278 -7.04 -0.28 -14.10
CA SER A 278 -7.70 0.88 -14.72
C SER A 278 -7.81 2.07 -13.75
N GLY A 279 -7.81 1.80 -12.45
CA GLY A 279 -8.03 2.80 -11.41
C GLY A 279 -9.48 3.29 -11.33
N GLN A 280 -10.42 2.58 -11.97
CA GLN A 280 -11.84 2.81 -11.81
C GLN A 280 -12.28 2.41 -10.39
N LEU A 281 -13.15 3.22 -9.79
CA LEU A 281 -13.76 2.91 -8.52
C LEU A 281 -14.67 1.69 -8.69
N LEU A 282 -14.48 0.68 -7.85
CA LEU A 282 -15.44 -0.41 -7.74
C LEU A 282 -16.66 0.10 -6.97
N PRO A 283 -17.88 0.05 -7.55
CA PRO A 283 -19.08 0.46 -6.83
C PRO A 283 -19.27 -0.39 -5.57
N ASN A 284 -19.73 0.24 -4.49
CA ASN A 284 -20.13 -0.48 -3.30
C ASN A 284 -21.21 -1.52 -3.64
N GLY A 285 -21.01 -2.77 -3.21
CA GLY A 285 -21.93 -3.86 -3.50
C GLY A 285 -21.81 -4.46 -4.91
N SER A 286 -20.84 -4.03 -5.73
CA SER A 286 -20.54 -4.73 -6.98
C SER A 286 -20.00 -6.14 -6.70
N ALA A 287 -20.19 -7.06 -7.64
CA ALA A 287 -19.74 -8.45 -7.46
C ALA A 287 -18.23 -8.52 -7.17
N GLU A 288 -17.42 -7.71 -7.85
CA GLU A 288 -15.97 -7.65 -7.68
C GLU A 288 -15.57 -7.11 -6.31
N GLU A 289 -16.27 -6.07 -5.83
CA GLU A 289 -16.03 -5.46 -4.52
C GLU A 289 -16.40 -6.43 -3.39
N VAL A 290 -17.56 -7.08 -3.50
CA VAL A 290 -18.06 -8.08 -2.57
C VAL A 290 -17.17 -9.33 -2.57
N GLU A 291 -16.73 -9.80 -3.73
CA GLU A 291 -15.76 -10.90 -3.83
C GLU A 291 -14.43 -10.56 -3.14
N LEU A 292 -13.87 -9.35 -3.34
CA LEU A 292 -12.63 -8.93 -2.68
C LEU A 292 -12.75 -9.00 -1.16
N ARG A 293 -13.87 -8.51 -0.62
CA ARG A 293 -14.12 -8.47 0.82
C ARG A 293 -14.39 -9.87 1.38
N GLY A 294 -15.22 -10.68 0.72
CA GLY A 294 -15.52 -12.05 1.13
C GLY A 294 -14.31 -12.97 1.05
N ALA A 295 -13.51 -12.85 -0.01
CA ALA A 295 -12.26 -13.59 -0.17
C ALA A 295 -11.26 -13.27 0.94
N SER A 296 -11.19 -12.01 1.37
CA SER A 296 -10.31 -11.59 2.46
C SER A 296 -10.71 -12.23 3.79
N ILE A 297 -12.02 -12.28 4.08
CA ILE A 297 -12.55 -12.99 5.27
C ILE A 297 -12.17 -14.46 5.23
N TRP A 298 -12.50 -15.11 4.13
CA TRP A 298 -12.32 -16.55 4.04
C TRP A 298 -10.84 -16.96 4.05
N VAL A 299 -9.97 -16.25 3.34
CA VAL A 299 -8.54 -16.61 3.32
C VAL A 299 -7.87 -16.42 4.69
N CYS A 300 -8.25 -15.41 5.48
CA CYS A 300 -7.75 -15.27 6.84
C CYS A 300 -8.19 -16.44 7.73
N GLU A 301 -9.43 -16.93 7.58
CA GLU A 301 -9.89 -18.14 8.27
C GLU A 301 -9.07 -19.38 7.87
N ARG A 302 -8.77 -19.52 6.56
CA ARG A 302 -7.91 -20.60 6.05
C ARG A 302 -6.50 -20.52 6.66
N ILE A 303 -5.95 -19.31 6.82
CA ILE A 303 -4.65 -19.07 7.44
C ILE A 303 -4.69 -19.45 8.93
N VAL A 304 -5.72 -19.06 9.67
CA VAL A 304 -5.90 -19.46 11.09
C VAL A 304 -5.94 -20.99 11.21
N SER A 305 -6.75 -21.66 10.38
CA SER A 305 -6.82 -23.13 10.34
C SER A 305 -5.45 -23.76 10.04
N ALA A 306 -4.67 -23.18 9.13
CA ALA A 306 -3.32 -23.65 8.82
C ALA A 306 -2.34 -23.43 9.99
N ILE A 307 -2.41 -22.28 10.67
CA ILE A 307 -1.60 -21.99 11.86
C ILE A 307 -1.89 -23.01 12.97
N GLN A 308 -3.17 -23.28 13.25
CA GLN A 308 -3.57 -24.22 14.29
C GLN A 308 -3.04 -25.63 14.01
N LYS A 309 -3.15 -26.12 12.77
CA LYS A 309 -2.61 -27.42 12.36
C LYS A 309 -1.09 -27.50 12.55
N LEU A 310 -0.36 -26.52 12.04
CA LEU A 310 1.11 -26.47 12.15
C LEU A 310 1.57 -26.46 13.61
N ARG A 311 0.89 -25.71 14.48
CA ARG A 311 1.23 -25.63 15.90
C ARG A 311 0.96 -26.93 16.65
N VAL A 312 -0.14 -27.62 16.35
CA VAL A 312 -0.45 -28.93 16.93
C VAL A 312 0.60 -29.97 16.53
N GLU A 313 0.99 -30.01 15.25
CA GLU A 313 2.05 -30.91 14.76
C GLU A 313 3.40 -30.67 15.46
N GLU A 314 3.66 -29.45 15.91
CA GLU A 314 4.90 -29.03 16.57
C GLU A 314 4.81 -29.03 18.12
N GLY A 315 3.66 -29.39 18.71
CA GLY A 315 3.46 -29.45 20.16
C GLY A 315 3.33 -28.10 20.87
N ASP A 316 3.01 -27.01 20.16
CA ASP A 316 2.90 -25.65 20.70
C ASP A 316 1.46 -25.29 21.12
N VAL A 317 1.23 -25.22 22.45
CA VAL A 317 -0.06 -24.90 23.10
C VAL A 317 -0.18 -23.45 23.60
N THR A 318 0.54 -22.48 23.02
CA THR A 318 0.33 -21.03 23.27
C THR A 318 -1.09 -20.54 22.95
N ARG A 319 -1.40 -19.26 23.29
CA ARG A 319 -2.74 -18.65 23.13
C ARG A 319 -3.40 -18.94 21.76
N PRO A 320 -4.74 -19.03 21.68
CA PRO A 320 -5.44 -19.11 20.40
C PRO A 320 -5.07 -17.94 19.47
N VAL A 321 -5.02 -18.23 18.18
CA VAL A 321 -4.85 -17.23 17.10
C VAL A 321 -6.19 -17.13 16.39
N TYR A 322 -6.65 -15.90 16.21
CA TYR A 322 -7.93 -15.58 15.56
C TYR A 322 -7.71 -14.82 14.24
N ALA A 323 -8.77 -14.69 13.45
CA ALA A 323 -8.69 -14.03 12.14
C ALA A 323 -8.31 -12.54 12.27
N MET A 324 -8.68 -11.87 13.38
CA MET A 324 -8.23 -10.51 13.71
C MET A 324 -6.71 -10.41 13.91
N ASP A 325 -6.04 -11.43 14.45
CA ASP A 325 -4.58 -11.43 14.59
C ASP A 325 -3.91 -11.50 13.20
N VAL A 326 -4.47 -12.31 12.30
CA VAL A 326 -3.99 -12.46 10.91
C VAL A 326 -4.23 -11.18 10.12
N ASP A 327 -5.39 -10.54 10.30
CA ASP A 327 -5.74 -9.23 9.73
C ASP A 327 -4.68 -8.19 10.08
N LEU A 328 -4.43 -8.03 11.37
CA LEU A 328 -3.49 -7.06 11.90
C LEU A 328 -2.06 -7.32 11.41
N PHE A 329 -1.64 -8.59 11.38
CA PHE A 329 -0.37 -8.98 10.75
C PHE A 329 -0.31 -8.54 9.28
N ALA A 330 -1.32 -8.88 8.49
CA ALA A 330 -1.36 -8.55 7.07
C ALA A 330 -1.42 -7.04 6.83
N TRP A 331 -2.13 -6.30 7.67
CA TRP A 331 -2.24 -4.84 7.61
C TRP A 331 -0.91 -4.15 7.93
N VAL A 332 -0.22 -4.56 9.00
CA VAL A 332 1.13 -4.06 9.33
C VAL A 332 2.12 -4.42 8.22
N TYR A 333 2.10 -5.66 7.74
CA TYR A 333 2.93 -6.10 6.62
C TYR A 333 2.70 -5.22 5.39
N ARG A 334 1.42 -4.97 5.05
CA ARG A 334 1.04 -4.08 3.96
C ARG A 334 1.70 -2.71 4.14
N ARG A 335 1.53 -2.08 5.31
CA ARG A 335 2.07 -0.73 5.55
C ARG A 335 3.57 -0.66 5.38
N LYS A 336 4.31 -1.66 5.87
CA LYS A 336 5.78 -1.72 5.77
C LYS A 336 6.26 -1.99 4.34
N HIS A 337 5.53 -2.80 3.59
CA HIS A 337 5.87 -3.19 2.22
C HIS A 337 5.00 -2.49 1.16
N ALA A 338 4.47 -1.31 1.47
CA ALA A 338 3.47 -0.65 0.63
C ALA A 338 3.99 -0.44 -0.81
N VAL A 339 5.24 -0.01 -0.96
CA VAL A 339 5.88 0.23 -2.26
C VAL A 339 6.04 -1.08 -3.06
N ASP A 340 6.54 -2.13 -2.43
CA ASP A 340 6.76 -3.43 -3.11
C ASP A 340 5.44 -4.09 -3.51
N ILE A 341 4.44 -4.03 -2.63
CA ILE A 341 3.09 -4.54 -2.88
C ILE A 341 2.43 -3.74 -4.01
N GLU A 342 2.53 -2.41 -3.96
CA GLU A 342 1.99 -1.54 -5.01
C GLU A 342 2.66 -1.83 -6.36
N LYS A 343 3.98 -2.05 -6.39
CA LYS A 343 4.72 -2.47 -7.58
C LYS A 343 4.25 -3.83 -8.12
N ALA A 344 4.19 -4.84 -7.27
CA ALA A 344 3.93 -6.23 -7.67
C ALA A 344 2.46 -6.49 -8.03
N VAL A 345 1.51 -5.83 -7.34
CA VAL A 345 0.08 -5.90 -7.64
C VAL A 345 -0.28 -5.01 -8.86
N GLY A 346 0.67 -4.23 -9.37
CA GLY A 346 0.50 -3.41 -10.58
C GLY A 346 -0.15 -2.04 -10.31
N LEU A 347 -0.11 -1.58 -9.06
CA LEU A 347 -0.47 -0.23 -8.63
C LEU A 347 0.78 0.67 -8.65
N ARG A 348 1.19 1.00 -9.88
CA ARG A 348 2.00 2.17 -10.30
C ARG A 348 3.43 2.30 -9.74
N MET A 349 4.40 2.02 -10.60
CA MET A 349 5.65 2.78 -10.67
C MET A 349 5.64 3.66 -11.94
N PHE A 350 6.07 4.92 -11.80
CA PHE A 350 6.32 5.97 -12.82
C PHE A 350 5.19 6.45 -13.75
N LYS A 351 3.98 5.90 -13.70
CA LYS A 351 2.84 6.45 -14.49
C LYS A 351 2.45 7.89 -14.09
N LYS A 352 2.80 8.32 -12.87
CA LYS A 352 2.56 9.67 -12.34
C LYS A 352 3.76 10.19 -11.52
N PHE A 353 4.96 10.23 -12.10
CA PHE A 353 6.02 11.03 -11.46
C PHE A 353 5.59 12.51 -11.51
N ASP A 354 5.52 13.16 -10.35
CA ASP A 354 5.20 14.58 -10.19
C ASP A 354 6.36 15.27 -9.47
N ASP A 355 6.94 16.30 -10.09
CA ASP A 355 8.11 17.02 -9.58
C ASP A 355 7.88 17.69 -8.23
N LYS A 356 6.64 18.09 -7.94
CA LYS A 356 6.28 18.73 -6.66
C LYS A 356 6.07 17.71 -5.55
N GLU A 357 5.75 16.46 -5.89
CA GLU A 357 5.44 15.43 -4.90
C GLU A 357 6.60 14.47 -4.66
N ASP A 358 7.38 14.12 -5.70
CA ASP A 358 8.30 12.99 -5.65
C ASP A 358 9.76 13.37 -5.38
N ILE A 359 10.12 14.65 -5.49
CA ILE A 359 11.44 15.17 -5.12
C ILE A 359 11.50 15.30 -3.59
N THR A 360 12.38 14.52 -2.95
CA THR A 360 12.58 14.51 -1.49
C THR A 360 13.73 15.42 -1.04
N GLY A 361 14.59 15.81 -1.98
CA GLY A 361 15.63 16.81 -1.74
C GLY A 361 16.53 17.01 -2.96
N ALA A 362 17.03 18.22 -3.13
CA ALA A 362 18.04 18.55 -4.13
C ALA A 362 19.33 18.94 -3.39
N THR A 363 20.42 18.21 -3.65
CA THR A 363 21.73 18.58 -3.10
C THR A 363 22.46 19.45 -4.12
N GLN A 364 22.44 20.77 -3.90
CA GLN A 364 23.34 21.69 -4.57
C GLN A 364 24.63 21.78 -3.76
N LEU A 365 25.74 21.31 -4.32
CA LEU A 365 27.01 21.24 -3.59
C LEU A 365 27.60 22.66 -3.44
N LYS A 366 27.88 23.04 -2.18
CA LYS A 366 28.17 24.42 -1.76
C LYS A 366 29.48 24.99 -2.34
N SER A 367 29.51 26.32 -2.48
CA SER A 367 30.59 27.16 -2.99
C SER A 367 31.66 27.50 -1.94
N SER A 368 32.33 26.50 -1.35
CA SER A 368 33.55 26.72 -0.56
C SER A 368 34.73 25.95 -1.16
N ILE A 369 35.97 26.40 -0.95
CA ILE A 369 37.17 25.80 -1.58
C ILE A 369 37.33 24.31 -1.21
N GLN A 370 36.99 23.93 0.03
CA GLN A 370 37.00 22.52 0.46
C GLN A 370 35.84 21.70 -0.15
N ALA A 371 34.68 22.33 -0.34
CA ALA A 371 33.55 21.72 -1.05
C ALA A 371 33.82 21.58 -2.55
N TYR A 372 34.61 22.47 -3.17
CA TYR A 372 35.00 22.40 -4.58
C TYR A 372 35.80 21.13 -4.90
N TYR A 373 36.80 20.79 -4.07
CA TYR A 373 37.59 19.55 -4.26
C TYR A 373 36.76 18.28 -4.06
N LEU A 374 35.92 18.23 -3.02
CA LEU A 374 35.03 17.09 -2.77
C LEU A 374 33.98 16.93 -3.87
N THR A 375 33.44 18.06 -4.35
CA THR A 375 32.50 18.10 -5.48
C THR A 375 33.17 17.60 -6.74
N HIS A 376 34.38 18.06 -7.05
CA HIS A 376 35.10 17.63 -8.23
C HIS A 376 35.44 16.12 -8.20
N LEU A 377 35.83 15.58 -7.04
CA LEU A 377 36.08 14.15 -6.86
C LEU A 377 34.80 13.31 -6.98
N PHE A 378 33.70 13.76 -6.38
CA PHE A 378 32.40 13.12 -6.50
C PHE A 378 31.89 13.13 -7.95
N GLN A 379 32.01 14.27 -8.62
CA GLN A 379 31.62 14.42 -10.02
C GLN A 379 32.45 13.54 -10.94
N LYS A 380 33.77 13.49 -10.72
CA LYS A 380 34.68 12.59 -11.43
C LYS A 380 34.30 11.12 -11.21
N GLY A 381 33.94 10.75 -9.98
CA GLY A 381 33.47 9.40 -9.64
C GLY A 381 32.23 8.97 -10.41
N ILE A 382 31.21 9.84 -10.50
CA ILE A 382 29.99 9.56 -11.28
C ILE A 382 30.29 9.42 -12.77
N ARG A 383 31.10 10.33 -13.33
CA ARG A 383 31.50 10.26 -14.74
C ARG A 383 32.22 8.97 -15.07
N ASN A 384 33.14 8.54 -14.21
CA ASN A 384 33.87 7.29 -14.41
C ASN A 384 32.92 6.09 -14.42
N LYS A 385 31.95 6.03 -13.49
CA LYS A 385 30.92 4.97 -13.49
C LYS A 385 30.07 4.97 -14.76
N ILE A 386 29.72 6.15 -15.27
CA ILE A 386 28.98 6.29 -16.54
C ILE A 386 29.84 5.78 -17.71
N ILE A 387 31.13 6.10 -17.75
CA ILE A 387 32.06 5.61 -18.79
C ILE A 387 32.25 4.09 -18.69
N GLU A 388 32.41 3.55 -17.48
CA GLU A 388 32.51 2.10 -17.24
C GLU A 388 31.26 1.36 -17.75
N THR A 389 30.08 1.95 -17.57
CA THR A 389 28.80 1.36 -18.00
C THR A 389 28.55 1.57 -19.49
N TYR A 390 28.93 2.73 -20.04
CA TYR A 390 28.69 3.14 -21.41
C TYR A 390 29.98 3.69 -22.08
N PRO A 391 30.95 2.84 -22.43
CA PRO A 391 32.26 3.29 -22.91
C PRO A 391 32.19 4.23 -24.10
N HIS A 392 31.25 4.00 -25.02
CA HIS A 392 31.06 4.83 -26.22
C HIS A 392 30.57 6.26 -25.94
N ILE A 393 30.11 6.57 -24.71
CA ILE A 393 29.69 7.92 -24.34
C ILE A 393 30.86 8.84 -24.03
N GLU A 394 32.06 8.29 -23.76
CA GLU A 394 33.22 9.05 -23.29
C GLU A 394 33.55 10.30 -24.13
N PRO A 395 33.55 10.26 -25.49
CA PRO A 395 33.85 11.43 -26.30
C PRO A 395 32.82 12.55 -26.17
N PHE A 396 31.58 12.22 -25.81
CA PHE A 396 30.43 13.13 -25.75
C PHE A 396 30.12 13.58 -24.33
N LEU A 397 30.70 12.93 -23.33
CA LEU A 397 30.37 13.20 -21.93
C LEU A 397 30.76 14.62 -21.51
N ALA A 398 31.72 15.27 -22.18
CA ALA A 398 32.05 16.67 -21.94
C ALA A 398 30.91 17.63 -22.33
N ASP A 399 30.11 17.28 -23.34
CA ASP A 399 28.97 18.08 -23.79
C ASP A 399 27.72 17.79 -22.94
N ILE A 400 27.55 16.53 -22.51
CA ILE A 400 26.39 16.10 -21.70
C ILE A 400 26.54 16.58 -20.25
N LEU A 401 27.73 16.40 -19.67
CA LEU A 401 28.08 16.84 -18.32
C LEU A 401 29.43 17.57 -18.43
N PRO A 402 29.50 18.91 -18.52
CA PRO A 402 30.77 19.62 -18.60
C PRO A 402 31.62 19.46 -17.32
N LYS A 403 32.96 19.40 -17.46
CA LYS A 403 33.88 19.18 -16.32
C LYS A 403 33.96 20.36 -15.35
N LYS A 404 33.67 21.58 -15.84
CA LYS A 404 33.78 22.83 -15.08
C LYS A 404 32.45 23.28 -14.47
N GLU A 405 31.35 22.67 -14.90
CA GLU A 405 30.01 23.03 -14.45
C GLU A 405 29.50 22.04 -13.40
N ASN A 406 28.74 22.55 -12.43
CA ASN A 406 28.18 21.71 -11.38
C ASN A 406 26.88 21.06 -11.84
N PHE A 407 26.82 19.73 -11.81
CA PHE A 407 25.57 18.99 -11.94
C PHE A 407 24.86 18.85 -10.59
N LYS A 408 23.52 18.82 -10.58
CA LYS A 408 22.74 18.57 -9.36
C LYS A 408 22.29 17.12 -9.30
N LEU A 409 22.36 16.57 -8.09
CA LEU A 409 21.78 15.27 -7.75
C LEU A 409 20.44 15.51 -7.05
N ILE A 410 19.36 15.04 -7.68
CA ILE A 410 18.00 15.15 -7.16
C ILE A 410 17.62 13.79 -6.58
N LYS A 411 17.36 13.77 -5.28
CA LYS A 411 16.85 12.58 -4.61
C LYS A 411 15.34 12.60 -4.72
N CYS A 412 14.80 11.49 -5.23
CA CYS A 412 13.37 11.26 -5.31
C CYS A 412 12.97 10.22 -4.26
N LYS A 413 11.66 9.97 -4.13
CA LYS A 413 11.15 8.79 -3.43
C LYS A 413 11.66 7.49 -4.08
N ASP A 414 11.51 6.37 -3.38
CA ASP A 414 11.83 5.02 -3.88
C ASP A 414 13.30 4.79 -4.25
N HIS A 415 14.22 5.52 -3.61
CA HIS A 415 15.67 5.46 -3.87
C HIS A 415 16.02 5.73 -5.34
N VAL A 416 15.22 6.56 -6.00
CA VAL A 416 15.53 7.07 -7.33
C VAL A 416 16.37 8.33 -7.18
N GLU A 417 17.50 8.36 -7.87
CA GLU A 417 18.36 9.53 -7.96
C GLU A 417 18.38 10.02 -9.41
N LEU A 418 18.11 11.31 -9.63
CA LEU A 418 18.21 11.94 -10.94
C LEU A 418 19.46 12.81 -10.99
N LEU A 419 20.23 12.64 -12.06
CA LEU A 419 21.41 13.43 -12.35
C LEU A 419 21.04 14.47 -13.40
N THR A 420 21.07 15.74 -13.01
CA THR A 420 20.79 16.87 -13.91
C THR A 420 22.07 17.54 -14.36
N ASP A 421 22.09 18.05 -15.58
CA ASP A 421 23.16 18.93 -16.02
C ASP A 421 23.08 20.32 -15.36
N HIS A 422 23.98 21.21 -15.76
CA HIS A 422 24.06 22.59 -15.25
C HIS A 422 22.85 23.46 -15.60
N ASN A 423 22.05 23.06 -16.59
CA ASN A 423 20.81 23.72 -16.97
C ASN A 423 19.59 23.11 -16.25
N GLY A 424 19.80 22.16 -15.34
CA GLY A 424 18.74 21.49 -14.59
C GLY A 424 17.98 20.44 -15.41
N VAL A 425 18.51 20.01 -16.55
CA VAL A 425 17.89 18.97 -17.39
C VAL A 425 18.37 17.60 -16.94
N VAL A 426 17.45 16.66 -16.72
CA VAL A 426 17.78 15.30 -16.27
C VAL A 426 18.45 14.52 -17.40
N GLN A 427 19.69 14.11 -17.18
CA GLN A 427 20.49 13.34 -18.14
C GLN A 427 20.50 11.84 -17.80
N PHE A 428 20.59 11.51 -16.51
CA PHE A 428 20.60 10.12 -16.05
C PHE A 428 19.67 9.92 -14.84
N LEU A 429 19.19 8.70 -14.67
CA LEU A 429 18.51 8.23 -13.47
C LEU A 429 19.27 7.03 -12.88
N LYS A 430 19.19 6.85 -11.57
CA LYS A 430 19.70 5.68 -10.86
C LYS A 430 18.60 5.14 -9.96
N THR A 431 18.48 3.83 -9.87
CA THR A 431 17.54 3.14 -8.97
C THR A 431 18.31 2.25 -8.00
N ARG A 432 17.63 1.61 -7.03
CA ARG A 432 18.27 0.64 -6.13
C ARG A 432 18.89 -0.57 -6.86
N ASN A 433 18.38 -0.91 -8.04
CA ASN A 433 18.73 -2.14 -8.77
C ASN A 433 19.53 -1.89 -10.07
N THR A 434 19.81 -0.62 -10.37
CA THR A 434 20.53 -0.22 -11.58
C THR A 434 21.62 0.76 -11.20
N GLU A 435 22.71 0.78 -11.96
CA GLU A 435 23.61 1.94 -11.96
C GLU A 435 22.96 3.10 -12.74
N TRP A 436 23.75 4.10 -13.13
CA TRP A 436 23.28 5.22 -13.94
C TRP A 436 22.71 4.73 -15.27
N VAL A 437 21.46 5.07 -15.53
CA VAL A 437 20.71 4.79 -16.76
C VAL A 437 20.45 6.13 -17.45
N PRO A 438 20.73 6.31 -18.75
CA PRO A 438 20.43 7.54 -19.45
C PRO A 438 18.92 7.75 -19.56
N THR A 439 18.46 8.99 -19.71
CA THR A 439 17.06 9.24 -20.08
C THR A 439 16.81 8.84 -21.53
N LEU A 440 15.55 8.61 -21.90
CA LEU A 440 15.19 8.32 -23.29
C LEU A 440 15.60 9.44 -24.25
N ARG A 441 15.55 10.70 -23.81
CA ARG A 441 15.96 11.85 -24.62
C ARG A 441 17.47 11.85 -24.87
N LEU A 442 18.26 11.56 -23.84
CA LEU A 442 19.70 11.42 -23.99
C LEU A 442 20.03 10.25 -24.93
N LEU A 443 19.34 9.13 -24.77
CA LEU A 443 19.47 7.97 -25.65
C LEU A 443 19.06 8.27 -27.09
N HIS A 444 18.02 9.07 -27.33
CA HIS A 444 17.64 9.48 -28.69
C HIS A 444 18.73 10.31 -29.37
N LYS A 445 19.45 11.13 -28.61
CA LYS A 445 20.58 11.92 -29.11
C LYS A 445 21.83 11.07 -29.34
N TYR A 446 22.06 10.05 -28.51
CA TYR A 446 23.22 9.16 -28.59
C TYR A 446 22.78 7.67 -28.58
N PRO A 447 22.13 7.18 -29.65
CA PRO A 447 21.52 5.83 -29.66
C PRO A 447 22.53 4.69 -29.59
N PHE A 448 23.80 4.95 -29.90
CA PHE A 448 24.89 3.96 -29.94
C PHE A 448 25.45 3.59 -28.56
N ILE A 449 25.03 4.26 -27.47
CA ILE A 449 25.64 4.06 -26.14
C ILE A 449 25.19 2.77 -25.44
N MET A 450 24.15 2.09 -25.92
CA MET A 450 23.64 0.84 -25.34
C MET A 450 23.09 -0.12 -26.40
N PRO A 451 23.09 -1.44 -26.12
CA PRO A 451 22.53 -2.45 -27.02
C PRO A 451 21.01 -2.30 -27.19
N HIS A 452 20.51 -2.72 -28.35
CA HIS A 452 19.10 -2.57 -28.74
C HIS A 452 18.36 -3.89 -28.72
N GLN A 453 17.11 -3.87 -28.26
CA GLN A 453 16.18 -4.99 -28.33
C GLN A 453 14.88 -4.50 -28.98
N GLN A 454 14.61 -4.93 -30.21
CA GLN A 454 13.43 -4.52 -30.95
C GLN A 454 12.25 -5.45 -30.67
N VAL A 455 11.14 -4.86 -30.24
CA VAL A 455 9.87 -5.56 -30.09
C VAL A 455 9.01 -5.47 -31.34
N ASP A 456 8.12 -6.43 -31.52
CA ASP A 456 7.10 -6.37 -32.58
C ASP A 456 6.05 -5.28 -32.36
N LYS A 457 5.27 -5.02 -33.42
CA LYS A 457 4.15 -4.06 -33.41
C LYS A 457 3.10 -4.31 -32.32
N GLY A 458 2.83 -5.57 -31.97
CA GLY A 458 1.84 -5.94 -30.97
C GLY A 458 2.25 -5.52 -29.55
N ALA A 459 3.55 -5.55 -29.25
CA ALA A 459 4.09 -5.17 -27.95
C ALA A 459 4.11 -3.64 -27.73
N ILE A 460 4.24 -2.82 -28.79
CA ILE A 460 4.48 -1.37 -28.70
C ILE A 460 3.51 -0.67 -27.74
N LYS A 461 2.19 -0.90 -27.90
CA LYS A 461 1.16 -0.27 -27.08
C LYS A 461 1.35 -0.59 -25.58
N PHE A 462 1.77 -1.80 -25.25
CA PHE A 462 1.95 -2.23 -23.86
C PHE A 462 3.20 -1.64 -23.24
N VAL A 463 4.29 -1.56 -24.01
CA VAL A 463 5.54 -0.94 -23.55
C VAL A 463 5.37 0.56 -23.32
N LEU A 464 4.64 1.26 -24.20
CA LEU A 464 4.25 2.67 -24.01
C LEU A 464 3.31 2.90 -22.82
N ASN A 465 2.79 1.82 -22.23
CA ASN A 465 1.99 1.85 -21.00
C ASN A 465 2.77 1.32 -19.78
N GLY A 466 4.09 1.14 -19.89
CA GLY A 466 4.97 0.73 -18.79
C GLY A 466 5.00 -0.77 -18.50
N SER A 467 4.49 -1.62 -19.40
CA SER A 467 4.56 -3.08 -19.21
C SER A 467 5.98 -3.59 -19.45
N SER A 468 6.39 -4.62 -18.69
CA SER A 468 7.57 -5.43 -19.02
C SER A 468 7.37 -6.15 -20.36
N ILE A 469 8.48 -6.48 -21.02
CA ILE A 469 8.48 -7.12 -22.33
C ILE A 469 8.62 -8.63 -22.13
N MET A 470 7.63 -9.36 -22.65
CA MET A 470 7.60 -10.82 -22.60
C MET A 470 8.46 -11.41 -23.70
N CYS A 471 9.09 -12.57 -23.46
CA CYS A 471 9.96 -13.25 -24.43
C CYS A 471 9.32 -13.41 -25.83
N PRO A 472 8.03 -13.80 -25.97
CA PRO A 472 7.39 -13.90 -27.30
C PRO A 472 7.38 -12.60 -28.11
N GLY A 473 7.39 -11.43 -27.44
CA GLY A 473 7.44 -10.12 -28.10
C GLY A 473 8.83 -9.76 -28.64
N LEU A 474 9.85 -10.56 -28.31
CA LEU A 474 11.25 -10.41 -28.70
C LEU A 474 11.73 -11.49 -29.68
N THR A 475 10.92 -12.54 -29.89
CA THR A 475 11.24 -13.69 -30.76
C THR A 475 10.30 -13.81 -31.97
N SER A 476 9.31 -12.92 -32.08
CA SER A 476 8.37 -12.88 -33.19
C SER A 476 9.03 -12.36 -34.49
N PRO A 477 8.42 -12.56 -35.68
CA PRO A 477 9.04 -12.17 -36.95
C PRO A 477 9.39 -10.68 -37.09
N GLY A 478 8.69 -9.80 -36.35
CA GLY A 478 8.94 -8.36 -36.32
C GLY A 478 9.96 -7.93 -35.25
N ALA A 479 10.39 -8.84 -34.39
CA ALA A 479 11.36 -8.59 -33.34
C ALA A 479 12.80 -8.78 -33.85
N LYS A 480 13.74 -8.04 -33.27
CA LYS A 480 15.17 -8.16 -33.55
C LYS A 480 15.95 -7.99 -32.27
N MET A 481 16.63 -9.03 -31.83
CA MET A 481 17.47 -8.96 -30.63
C MET A 481 18.94 -8.79 -30.98
N THR A 482 19.64 -7.98 -30.19
CA THR A 482 21.11 -7.97 -30.23
C THR A 482 21.61 -9.24 -29.55
N PRO A 483 22.42 -10.08 -30.22
CA PRO A 483 22.94 -11.30 -29.61
C PRO A 483 23.98 -10.99 -28.51
N GLY A 484 24.16 -11.92 -27.58
CA GLY A 484 25.18 -11.85 -26.53
C GLY A 484 24.90 -10.85 -25.41
N VAL A 485 23.70 -10.26 -25.33
CA VAL A 485 23.35 -9.36 -24.22
C VAL A 485 23.00 -10.19 -22.98
N PRO A 486 23.73 -10.05 -21.86
CA PRO A 486 23.52 -10.87 -20.67
C PRO A 486 22.31 -10.39 -19.84
N ALA A 487 21.86 -11.25 -18.92
CA ALA A 487 20.90 -10.84 -17.91
C ALA A 487 21.43 -9.66 -17.07
N ASN A 488 20.52 -8.83 -16.57
CA ASN A 488 20.75 -7.56 -15.86
C ASN A 488 21.36 -6.41 -16.67
N ALA A 489 21.73 -6.62 -17.93
CA ALA A 489 22.17 -5.54 -18.82
C ALA A 489 21.04 -4.54 -19.08
N VAL A 490 21.39 -3.25 -19.17
CA VAL A 490 20.46 -2.18 -19.54
C VAL A 490 20.44 -2.04 -21.06
N VAL A 491 19.25 -2.03 -21.65
CA VAL A 491 19.02 -2.07 -23.10
C VAL A 491 18.05 -0.99 -23.55
N ALA A 492 18.24 -0.52 -24.78
CA ALA A 492 17.26 0.28 -25.49
C ALA A 492 16.18 -0.63 -26.08
N VAL A 493 14.91 -0.36 -25.77
CA VAL A 493 13.78 -1.08 -26.35
C VAL A 493 13.30 -0.32 -27.59
N MET A 494 13.52 -0.92 -28.76
CA MET A 494 13.16 -0.37 -30.06
C MET A 494 11.81 -0.93 -30.52
N ALA A 495 11.14 -0.23 -31.44
CA ALA A 495 9.93 -0.72 -32.09
C ALA A 495 10.18 -1.01 -33.56
N GLU A 496 9.55 -2.06 -34.07
CA GLU A 496 9.48 -2.31 -35.51
C GLU A 496 8.98 -1.06 -36.26
N GLY A 497 9.82 -0.57 -37.19
CA GLY A 497 9.51 0.61 -38.02
C GLY A 497 9.66 1.96 -37.32
N LYS A 498 10.32 2.03 -36.15
CA LYS A 498 10.64 3.28 -35.45
C LYS A 498 12.14 3.47 -35.31
N GLN A 499 12.59 4.71 -35.51
CA GLN A 499 14.01 5.07 -35.42
C GLN A 499 14.48 5.28 -33.97
N HIS A 500 13.58 5.71 -33.09
CA HIS A 500 13.89 6.04 -31.70
C HIS A 500 13.43 4.94 -30.75
N ALA A 501 14.19 4.75 -29.67
CA ALA A 501 13.82 3.86 -28.57
C ALA A 501 12.50 4.33 -27.94
N LEU A 502 11.62 3.39 -27.63
CA LEU A 502 10.35 3.69 -26.97
C LEU A 502 10.39 3.43 -25.47
N ALA A 503 11.37 2.66 -25.01
CA ALA A 503 11.66 2.44 -23.61
C ALA A 503 13.14 2.10 -23.39
N ILE A 504 13.55 2.15 -22.13
CA ILE A 504 14.80 1.60 -21.61
C ILE A 504 14.40 0.51 -20.62
N GLY A 505 15.04 -0.64 -20.73
CA GLY A 505 14.73 -1.80 -19.90
C GLY A 505 15.98 -2.50 -19.37
N GLN A 506 15.77 -3.40 -18.42
CA GLN A 506 16.80 -4.28 -17.88
C GLN A 506 16.48 -5.72 -18.27
N MET A 507 17.45 -6.39 -18.89
CA MET A 507 17.34 -7.80 -19.25
C MET A 507 17.09 -8.65 -18.00
N LYS A 508 16.10 -9.55 -18.04
CA LYS A 508 15.86 -10.57 -17.01
C LYS A 508 16.40 -11.93 -17.39
N MET A 509 16.54 -12.16 -18.68
CA MET A 509 17.13 -13.34 -19.29
C MET A 509 18.16 -12.82 -20.31
N SER A 510 19.22 -13.57 -20.56
CA SER A 510 20.13 -13.29 -21.68
C SER A 510 19.40 -13.40 -23.02
N SER A 511 19.98 -12.84 -24.08
CA SER A 511 19.37 -12.89 -25.42
C SER A 511 19.18 -14.34 -25.90
N GLU A 512 20.13 -15.21 -25.57
CA GLU A 512 20.12 -16.64 -25.88
C GLU A 512 19.04 -17.39 -25.09
N GLU A 513 18.85 -17.05 -23.82
CA GLU A 513 17.79 -17.62 -22.99
C GLU A 513 16.41 -17.17 -23.47
N ILE A 514 16.25 -15.90 -23.85
CA ILE A 514 14.98 -15.39 -24.42
C ILE A 514 14.65 -16.16 -25.71
N GLN A 515 15.63 -16.35 -26.58
CA GLN A 515 15.45 -17.05 -27.84
C GLN A 515 15.12 -18.53 -27.67
N SER A 516 15.74 -19.20 -26.70
CA SER A 516 15.57 -20.65 -26.47
C SER A 516 14.34 -21.00 -25.64
N VAL A 517 14.07 -20.26 -24.55
CA VAL A 517 12.96 -20.53 -23.63
C VAL A 517 11.65 -19.97 -24.17
N ASN A 518 11.70 -18.80 -24.81
CA ASN A 518 10.57 -18.10 -25.41
C ASN A 518 9.34 -17.96 -24.49
N LYS A 519 9.55 -17.86 -23.18
CA LYS A 519 8.49 -17.77 -22.17
C LYS A 519 8.96 -16.93 -20.98
N GLY A 520 8.03 -16.19 -20.37
CA GLY A 520 8.31 -15.33 -19.23
C GLY A 520 8.67 -13.90 -19.61
N ILE A 521 9.16 -13.14 -18.64
CA ILE A 521 9.59 -11.75 -18.81
C ILE A 521 11.02 -11.77 -19.32
N GLY A 522 11.25 -11.22 -20.51
CA GLY A 522 12.59 -11.08 -21.08
C GLY A 522 13.27 -9.80 -20.61
N ILE A 523 12.51 -8.69 -20.54
CA ILE A 523 13.04 -7.36 -20.18
C ILE A 523 12.05 -6.67 -19.24
N ASP A 524 12.53 -6.20 -18.09
CA ASP A 524 11.77 -5.31 -17.22
C ASP A 524 11.89 -3.87 -17.70
N ASN A 525 10.76 -3.17 -17.77
CA ASN A 525 10.71 -1.78 -18.24
C ASN A 525 11.14 -0.83 -17.11
N ILE A 526 12.12 0.04 -17.37
CA ILE A 526 12.65 1.03 -16.41
C ILE A 526 12.03 2.41 -16.68
N HIS A 527 12.07 2.85 -17.94
CA HIS A 527 11.67 4.20 -18.36
C HIS A 527 11.12 4.13 -19.78
N TYR A 528 9.96 4.74 -20.04
CA TYR A 528 9.29 4.65 -21.34
C TYR A 528 8.74 5.99 -21.83
N LEU A 529 8.53 6.10 -23.14
CA LEU A 529 7.91 7.28 -23.73
C LEU A 529 6.54 7.53 -23.11
N THR A 530 6.25 8.78 -22.79
CA THR A 530 5.02 9.25 -22.13
C THR A 530 4.91 9.03 -20.61
N ASP A 531 5.89 8.39 -19.98
CA ASP A 531 5.96 8.32 -18.52
C ASP A 531 6.25 9.69 -17.88
N GLY A 532 6.21 9.76 -16.54
CA GLY A 532 6.41 11.04 -15.86
C GLY A 532 7.81 11.63 -16.03
N LEU A 533 8.85 10.80 -16.13
CA LEU A 533 10.22 11.27 -16.36
C LEU A 533 10.39 11.83 -17.77
N TRP A 534 9.75 11.22 -18.78
CA TRP A 534 9.74 11.72 -20.16
C TRP A 534 9.12 13.12 -20.25
N ARG A 535 8.03 13.34 -19.50
CA ARG A 535 7.31 14.63 -19.43
C ARG A 535 8.09 15.70 -18.65
N LEU A 536 8.92 15.28 -17.70
CA LEU A 536 9.73 16.16 -16.87
C LEU A 536 10.92 16.78 -17.63
N ALA A 537 11.53 16.00 -18.52
CA ALA A 537 12.88 16.24 -19.04
C ALA A 537 13.07 17.45 -20.00
N GLU A 538 12.10 18.37 -20.11
CA GLU A 538 12.26 19.68 -20.77
C GLU A 538 12.10 20.86 -19.81
N LYS A 539 11.76 20.63 -18.54
CA LYS A 539 11.70 21.67 -17.52
C LYS A 539 12.96 21.63 -16.67
N PRO A 540 13.70 22.75 -16.54
CA PRO A 540 14.75 22.86 -15.54
C PRO A 540 14.17 22.54 -14.17
N ILE A 541 14.74 21.53 -13.50
CA ILE A 541 14.38 21.24 -12.11
C ILE A 541 15.30 22.09 -11.23
N ASN A 542 14.72 23.14 -10.64
CA ASN A 542 15.48 24.11 -9.84
C ASN A 542 15.68 23.65 -8.40
#